data_AF-A0A8U0I2H0-F1
#
_entry.id   AF-A0A8U0I2H0-F1
#
_cell.length_a   1.000
_cell.length_b   1.000
_cell.length_c   1.000
_cell.angle_alpha   90.00
_cell.angle_beta   90.00
_cell.angle_gamma   90.00
#
_symmetry.space_group_name_H-M   'P 1'
#
loop_
_entity.id
_entity.type
_entity.pdbx_description
1 polymer ?
#
loop_
_entity_poly.entity_id
_entity_poly.type
_entity_poly.pdbx_seq_one_letter_code
_entity_poly.pdbx_strand_id
1 'polypeptide(L)'
;MGTTASDRCGYRLEVGLDNDDIPTRPCDRPVWEDHDRCVWHAPVEGKTKEQLEDADPESRDAIHGAYLREASLANVDWFVGSSLIGANLKGADLKGADFTETDLTLATLTDASALGADFTDANLEGAILTNADVRRATLEGARLHETILTDMHIGGGTEMGGTSVYDRENAPPNLVDEQPLDAAAWVYRQFQTLYEENGLPELARRSYYQERDARRRLAWGQSRYTEAIKWELSRWTMQYGSSPYRVLLTSLVVVVVAALLYPLTGGIQEIQAGQPVTYSIENPDEAPWWWIGQVLFKSLYFSVVTFATLGLGDIQPIGSFARFLAGLESILGSLLAALLVFVLARIVTW
;
A
#
# COMPACT_ATOMS: atom_id res chain seq x y z
N MET A 1 7.22 -52.84 32.59
CA MET A 1 8.33 -52.05 32.04
C MET A 1 7.87 -50.61 32.05
N GLY A 2 8.25 -49.86 33.09
CA GLY A 2 7.88 -48.45 33.20
C GLY A 2 8.69 -47.65 32.20
N THR A 3 8.01 -46.97 31.28
CA THR A 3 8.59 -45.88 30.52
C THR A 3 8.96 -44.81 31.53
N THR A 4 10.25 -44.58 31.77
CA THR A 4 10.70 -43.38 32.49
C THR A 4 10.15 -42.19 31.73
N ALA A 5 9.20 -41.46 32.32
CA ALA A 5 8.79 -40.16 31.81
C ALA A 5 10.07 -39.33 31.65
N SER A 6 10.27 -38.75 30.47
CA SER A 6 11.40 -37.87 30.23
C SER A 6 11.24 -36.63 31.12
N ASP A 7 12.22 -36.32 31.96
CA ASP A 7 12.24 -35.07 32.76
C ASP A 7 12.34 -33.80 31.87
N ARG A 8 12.45 -33.98 30.55
CA ARG A 8 12.61 -32.95 29.53
C ARG A 8 11.41 -32.90 28.60
N CYS A 9 11.02 -31.69 28.22
CA CYS A 9 9.84 -31.40 27.40
C CYS A 9 9.81 -32.18 26.08
N GLY A 10 10.91 -32.20 25.32
CA GLY A 10 11.00 -32.94 24.06
C GLY A 10 10.07 -32.44 22.94
N TYR A 11 9.41 -31.29 23.09
CA TYR A 11 8.54 -30.72 22.05
C TYR A 11 9.36 -30.33 20.81
N ARG A 12 8.84 -30.65 19.63
CA ARG A 12 9.39 -30.22 18.34
C ARG A 12 8.26 -29.58 17.55
N LEU A 13 8.51 -28.36 17.06
CA LEU A 13 7.60 -27.72 16.12
C LEU A 13 7.73 -28.44 14.76
N GLU A 14 6.63 -29.03 14.29
CA GLU A 14 6.51 -29.59 12.95
C GLU A 14 5.73 -28.60 12.09
N VAL A 15 6.44 -27.73 11.37
CA VAL A 15 5.82 -26.86 10.37
C VAL A 15 6.04 -27.47 9.00
N GLY A 16 4.98 -27.64 8.20
CA GLY A 16 5.07 -28.10 6.82
C GLY A 16 5.59 -27.03 5.86
N LEU A 17 6.55 -26.22 6.29
CA LEU A 17 7.21 -25.21 5.47
C LEU A 17 8.50 -25.81 4.90
N ASP A 18 8.76 -25.60 3.62
CA ASP A 18 10.00 -25.99 2.92
C ASP A 18 11.24 -25.20 3.37
N ASN A 19 11.18 -24.52 4.53
CA ASN A 19 12.24 -23.64 4.98
C ASN A 19 13.14 -24.35 6.00
N ASP A 20 14.37 -24.68 5.58
CA ASP A 20 15.42 -25.36 6.37
C ASP A 20 15.90 -24.55 7.61
N ASP A 21 15.40 -23.32 7.80
CA ASP A 21 15.87 -22.36 8.79
C ASP A 21 15.17 -22.42 10.17
N ILE A 22 14.11 -23.21 10.35
CA ILE A 22 13.49 -23.37 11.68
C ILE A 22 14.30 -24.40 12.48
N PRO A 23 14.96 -24.03 13.60
CA PRO A 23 15.76 -24.97 14.38
C PRO A 23 14.89 -26.14 14.87
N THR A 24 15.18 -27.30 14.30
CA THR A 24 14.47 -28.58 14.56
C THR A 24 14.89 -29.24 15.89
N ARG A 25 15.64 -28.54 16.75
CA ARG A 25 16.08 -29.10 18.04
C ARG A 25 14.87 -29.22 18.98
N PRO A 26 14.68 -30.39 19.61
CA PRO A 26 13.60 -30.54 20.58
C PRO A 26 13.85 -29.64 21.79
N CYS A 27 12.78 -29.14 22.40
CA CYS A 27 12.83 -28.36 23.62
C CYS A 27 13.44 -29.17 24.77
N ASP A 28 14.49 -28.65 25.39
CA ASP A 28 15.21 -29.30 26.52
C ASP A 28 14.85 -28.69 27.89
N ARG A 29 13.78 -27.88 27.95
CA ARG A 29 13.28 -27.33 29.22
C ARG A 29 12.72 -28.46 30.11
N PRO A 30 12.84 -28.32 31.45
CA PRO A 30 12.26 -29.29 32.37
C PRO A 30 10.73 -29.39 32.17
N VAL A 31 10.18 -30.57 32.42
CA VAL A 31 8.72 -30.75 32.49
C VAL A 31 8.11 -29.88 33.59
N TRP A 32 6.91 -29.38 33.34
CA TRP A 32 6.21 -28.49 34.26
C TRP A 32 5.21 -29.28 35.09
N GLU A 33 5.39 -29.26 36.41
CA GLU A 33 4.53 -29.96 37.37
C GLU A 33 4.35 -31.44 36.98
N ASP A 34 3.09 -31.90 36.88
CA ASP A 34 2.73 -33.27 36.53
C ASP A 34 2.43 -33.45 35.02
N HIS A 35 2.89 -32.51 34.17
CA HIS A 35 2.67 -32.55 32.72
C HIS A 35 3.83 -33.19 31.96
N ASP A 36 3.55 -33.75 30.78
CA ASP A 36 4.56 -34.35 29.89
C ASP A 36 5.45 -33.33 29.16
N ARG A 37 5.21 -32.03 29.36
CA ARG A 37 5.83 -30.92 28.62
C ARG A 37 6.23 -29.79 29.58
N CYS A 38 7.14 -28.92 29.16
CA CYS A 38 7.44 -27.69 29.90
C CYS A 38 6.26 -26.71 29.87
N VAL A 39 6.30 -25.68 30.71
CA VAL A 39 5.21 -24.71 30.87
C VAL A 39 4.79 -24.07 29.53
N TRP A 40 5.74 -23.85 28.63
CA TRP A 40 5.47 -23.26 27.32
C TRP A 40 4.73 -24.20 26.36
N HIS A 41 4.89 -25.52 26.49
CA HIS A 41 4.36 -26.51 25.55
C HIS A 41 3.24 -27.37 26.14
N ALA A 42 2.98 -27.25 27.44
CA ALA A 42 1.87 -27.93 28.09
C ALA A 42 0.53 -27.36 27.58
N PRO A 43 -0.44 -28.20 27.17
CA PRO A 43 -1.73 -27.77 26.62
C PRO A 43 -2.72 -27.34 27.71
N VAL A 44 -2.29 -26.41 28.55
CA VAL A 44 -3.08 -25.80 29.63
C VAL A 44 -3.44 -24.37 29.22
N GLU A 45 -4.73 -24.07 29.18
CA GLU A 45 -5.25 -22.73 28.88
C GLU A 45 -5.19 -21.86 30.14
N GLY A 46 -5.13 -20.53 29.97
CA GLY A 46 -5.24 -19.60 31.09
C GLY A 46 -3.99 -19.51 31.98
N LYS A 47 -2.79 -19.84 31.44
CA LYS A 47 -1.54 -19.74 32.20
C LYS A 47 -1.36 -18.32 32.74
N THR A 48 -1.06 -18.20 34.02
CA THR A 48 -0.85 -16.91 34.65
C THR A 48 0.55 -16.38 34.39
N LYS A 49 0.73 -15.08 34.58
CA LYS A 49 2.03 -14.43 34.48
C LYS A 49 3.06 -15.09 35.40
N GLU A 50 2.68 -15.35 36.65
CA GLU A 50 3.55 -15.93 37.68
C GLU A 50 4.06 -17.33 37.29
N GLN A 51 3.18 -18.18 36.73
CA GLN A 51 3.56 -19.52 36.28
C GLN A 51 4.60 -19.49 35.15
N LEU A 52 4.56 -18.45 34.32
CA LEU A 52 5.51 -18.28 33.22
C LEU A 52 6.81 -17.61 33.69
N GLU A 53 6.74 -16.70 34.66
CA GLU A 53 7.91 -16.10 35.33
C GLU A 53 8.73 -17.14 36.08
N ASP A 54 8.10 -18.14 36.70
CA ASP A 54 8.78 -19.24 37.39
C ASP A 54 9.66 -20.09 36.45
N ALA A 55 9.40 -20.04 35.13
CA ALA A 55 10.24 -20.68 34.12
C ALA A 55 11.43 -19.83 33.67
N ASP A 56 11.65 -18.67 34.30
CA ASP A 56 12.76 -17.74 34.09
C ASP A 56 12.95 -17.39 32.60
N PRO A 57 11.94 -16.75 31.96
CA PRO A 57 12.02 -16.39 30.55
C PRO A 57 13.10 -15.35 30.31
N GLU A 58 14.01 -15.64 29.39
CA GLU A 58 15.02 -14.70 28.92
C GLU A 58 14.54 -13.98 27.65
N SER A 59 14.99 -12.74 27.44
CA SER A 59 14.85 -12.08 26.14
C SER A 59 15.57 -12.89 25.07
N ARG A 60 15.06 -12.89 23.84
CA ARG A 60 15.64 -13.61 22.69
C ARG A 60 15.59 -15.13 22.83
N ASP A 61 14.65 -15.64 23.62
CA ASP A 61 14.49 -17.08 23.83
C ASP A 61 13.74 -17.75 22.69
N ALA A 62 14.06 -19.02 22.40
CA ALA A 62 13.41 -19.83 21.37
C ALA A 62 12.32 -20.71 22.01
N ILE A 63 11.07 -20.29 21.83
CA ILE A 63 9.87 -20.90 22.42
C ILE A 63 8.84 -21.20 21.32
N HIS A 64 9.29 -21.90 20.28
CA HIS A 64 8.48 -22.24 19.13
C HIS A 64 7.28 -23.11 19.51
N GLY A 65 6.12 -22.85 18.91
CA GLY A 65 4.90 -23.62 19.17
C GLY A 65 4.37 -23.48 20.60
N ALA A 66 4.69 -22.39 21.29
CA ALA A 66 4.21 -22.14 22.65
C ALA A 66 2.68 -22.18 22.71
N TYR A 67 2.13 -22.88 23.70
CA TYR A 67 0.70 -22.94 23.99
C TYR A 67 0.37 -21.92 25.09
N LEU A 68 -0.10 -20.75 24.67
CA LEU A 68 -0.37 -19.57 25.51
C LEU A 68 -1.82 -19.09 25.35
N ARG A 69 -2.73 -20.03 25.10
CA ARG A 69 -4.16 -19.74 24.96
C ARG A 69 -4.73 -19.19 26.25
N GLU A 70 -5.47 -18.08 26.14
CA GLU A 70 -6.08 -17.36 27.25
C GLU A 70 -5.09 -16.95 28.35
N ALA A 71 -3.78 -16.96 28.06
CA ALA A 71 -2.75 -16.65 29.04
C ALA A 71 -2.82 -15.17 29.47
N SER A 72 -2.52 -14.91 30.74
CA SER A 72 -2.42 -13.55 31.27
C SER A 72 -0.99 -13.06 31.14
N LEU A 73 -0.75 -12.25 30.10
CA LEU A 73 0.58 -11.77 29.69
C LEU A 73 0.61 -10.23 29.64
N ALA A 74 -0.22 -9.56 30.45
CA ALA A 74 -0.27 -8.11 30.47
C ALA A 74 1.05 -7.51 30.98
N ASN A 75 1.60 -6.54 30.24
CA ASN A 75 2.83 -5.81 30.55
C ASN A 75 4.04 -6.73 30.79
N VAL A 76 4.18 -7.78 30.00
CA VAL A 76 5.39 -8.62 29.98
C VAL A 76 6.38 -8.06 28.96
N ASP A 77 7.68 -8.18 29.24
CA ASP A 77 8.77 -7.63 28.42
C ASP A 77 9.82 -8.69 27.98
N TRP A 78 9.73 -9.91 28.48
CA TRP A 78 10.68 -10.99 28.16
C TRP A 78 10.47 -11.63 26.78
N PHE A 79 9.50 -11.17 25.99
CA PHE A 79 9.36 -11.61 24.60
C PHE A 79 10.22 -10.82 23.61
N VAL A 80 10.88 -9.74 24.05
CA VAL A 80 11.71 -8.89 23.19
C VAL A 80 12.80 -9.72 22.49
N GLY A 81 12.77 -9.69 21.16
CA GLY A 81 13.67 -10.44 20.27
C GLY A 81 13.55 -11.96 20.34
N SER A 82 12.58 -12.49 21.09
CA SER A 82 12.32 -13.93 21.24
C SER A 82 11.69 -14.51 19.98
N SER A 83 11.76 -15.84 19.84
CA SER A 83 11.14 -16.57 18.75
C SER A 83 9.96 -17.40 19.26
N LEU A 84 8.77 -17.03 18.82
CA LEU A 84 7.48 -17.64 19.11
C LEU A 84 6.80 -18.15 17.83
N ILE A 85 7.58 -18.62 16.86
CA ILE A 85 7.08 -19.18 15.60
C ILE A 85 6.00 -20.24 15.89
N GLY A 86 4.82 -20.08 15.29
CA GLY A 86 3.68 -20.99 15.46
C GLY A 86 3.06 -21.00 16.85
N ALA A 87 3.35 -20.02 17.71
CA ALA A 87 2.75 -19.93 19.03
C ALA A 87 1.23 -19.72 18.96
N ASN A 88 0.51 -20.29 19.92
CA ASN A 88 -0.93 -20.15 20.05
C ASN A 88 -1.26 -19.22 21.22
N LEU A 89 -1.55 -17.97 20.90
CA LEU A 89 -1.91 -16.87 21.79
C LEU A 89 -3.42 -16.56 21.72
N LYS A 90 -4.24 -17.53 21.27
CA LYS A 90 -5.69 -17.31 21.12
C LYS A 90 -6.30 -16.85 22.45
N GLY A 91 -7.01 -15.73 22.43
CA GLY A 91 -7.68 -15.16 23.61
C GLY A 91 -6.75 -14.65 24.71
N ALA A 92 -5.44 -14.58 24.47
CA ALA A 92 -4.48 -14.12 25.48
C ALA A 92 -4.68 -12.63 25.81
N ASP A 93 -4.44 -12.26 27.07
CA ASP A 93 -4.33 -10.86 27.49
C ASP A 93 -2.89 -10.40 27.30
N LEU A 94 -2.65 -9.67 26.22
CA LEU A 94 -1.37 -9.13 25.78
C LEU A 94 -1.29 -7.61 26.03
N LYS A 95 -2.14 -7.05 26.89
CA LYS A 95 -2.22 -5.62 27.09
C LYS A 95 -0.87 -5.04 27.54
N GLY A 96 -0.32 -4.10 26.76
CA GLY A 96 0.95 -3.46 27.05
C GLY A 96 2.17 -4.40 27.02
N ALA A 97 2.03 -5.61 26.47
CA ALA A 97 3.16 -6.53 26.30
C ALA A 97 4.14 -6.00 25.25
N ASP A 98 5.43 -6.27 25.45
CA ASP A 98 6.50 -5.90 24.53
C ASP A 98 6.93 -7.12 23.70
N PHE A 99 6.62 -7.06 22.40
CA PHE A 99 6.99 -8.00 21.35
C PHE A 99 7.96 -7.35 20.34
N THR A 100 8.74 -6.35 20.77
CA THR A 100 9.72 -5.69 19.91
C THR A 100 10.74 -6.70 19.38
N GLU A 101 11.00 -6.68 18.06
CA GLU A 101 11.87 -7.63 17.34
C GLU A 101 11.47 -9.12 17.49
N THR A 102 10.29 -9.43 18.03
CA THR A 102 9.87 -10.82 18.26
C THR A 102 9.47 -11.50 16.95
N ASP A 103 9.87 -12.77 16.79
CA ASP A 103 9.39 -13.61 15.70
C ASP A 103 8.09 -14.32 16.08
N LEU A 104 6.97 -13.86 15.51
CA LEU A 104 5.62 -14.40 15.65
C LEU A 104 5.13 -15.01 14.32
N THR A 105 6.04 -15.43 13.43
CA THR A 105 5.66 -16.07 12.16
C THR A 105 4.71 -17.24 12.41
N LEU A 106 3.60 -17.28 11.67
CA LEU A 106 2.51 -18.27 11.81
C LEU A 106 1.86 -18.35 13.21
N ALA A 107 2.06 -17.36 14.08
CA ALA A 107 1.40 -17.34 15.38
C ALA A 107 -0.11 -17.11 15.25
N THR A 108 -0.89 -17.68 16.16
CA THR A 108 -2.34 -17.45 16.26
C THR A 108 -2.63 -16.47 17.40
N LEU A 109 -3.09 -15.27 17.08
CA LEU A 109 -3.54 -14.23 18.01
C LEU A 109 -5.05 -13.98 17.91
N THR A 110 -5.82 -14.95 17.43
CA THR A 110 -7.28 -14.85 17.32
C THR A 110 -7.90 -14.48 18.66
N ASP A 111 -8.82 -13.52 18.69
CA ASP A 111 -9.49 -13.03 19.91
C ASP A 111 -8.54 -12.46 21.00
N ALA A 112 -7.25 -12.25 20.71
CA ALA A 112 -6.30 -11.74 21.71
C ALA A 112 -6.53 -10.24 22.00
N SER A 113 -6.31 -9.83 23.25
CA SER A 113 -6.33 -8.42 23.65
C SER A 113 -4.91 -7.86 23.72
N ALA A 114 -4.45 -7.23 22.65
CA ALA A 114 -3.14 -6.60 22.53
C ALA A 114 -3.22 -5.07 22.62
N LEU A 115 -4.11 -4.56 23.46
CA LEU A 115 -4.31 -3.13 23.67
C LEU A 115 -3.01 -2.49 24.17
N GLY A 116 -2.45 -1.57 23.39
CA GLY A 116 -1.20 -0.87 23.75
C GLY A 116 0.05 -1.74 23.74
N ALA A 117 0.02 -2.93 23.15
CA ALA A 117 1.21 -3.77 22.99
C ALA A 117 2.18 -3.15 21.98
N ASP A 118 3.47 -3.48 22.11
CA ASP A 118 4.51 -3.06 21.17
C ASP A 118 4.92 -4.23 20.28
N PHE A 119 4.71 -4.12 18.97
CA PHE A 119 5.15 -5.07 17.94
C PHE A 119 6.17 -4.41 17.00
N THR A 120 6.92 -3.42 17.49
CA THR A 120 7.93 -2.72 16.68
C THR A 120 8.93 -3.70 16.10
N ASP A 121 9.12 -3.66 14.78
CA ASP A 121 9.99 -4.57 14.02
C ASP A 121 9.72 -6.08 14.25
N ALA A 122 8.55 -6.45 14.78
CA ALA A 122 8.16 -7.85 14.97
C ALA A 122 7.89 -8.55 13.63
N ASN A 123 8.15 -9.85 13.56
CA ASN A 123 7.78 -10.67 12.42
C ASN A 123 6.40 -11.32 12.64
N LEU A 124 5.37 -10.87 11.92
CA LEU A 124 4.01 -11.39 11.98
C LEU A 124 3.60 -12.08 10.67
N GLU A 125 4.57 -12.47 9.85
CA GLU A 125 4.30 -13.10 8.55
C GLU A 125 3.47 -14.39 8.72
N GLY A 126 2.39 -14.50 7.97
CA GLY A 126 1.44 -15.62 8.06
C GLY A 126 0.70 -15.75 9.40
N ALA A 127 0.85 -14.80 10.34
CA ALA A 127 0.14 -14.83 11.61
C ALA A 127 -1.37 -14.57 11.43
N ILE A 128 -2.17 -14.99 12.42
CA ILE A 128 -3.63 -14.83 12.41
C ILE A 128 -4.04 -13.86 13.52
N LEU A 129 -4.50 -12.66 13.16
CA LEU A 129 -4.99 -11.63 14.09
C LEU A 129 -6.52 -11.44 14.00
N THR A 130 -7.25 -12.48 13.61
CA THR A 130 -8.71 -12.41 13.48
C THR A 130 -9.36 -11.98 14.80
N ASN A 131 -10.19 -10.94 14.76
CA ASN A 131 -10.87 -10.38 15.93
C ASN A 131 -9.93 -9.92 17.08
N ALA A 132 -8.63 -9.73 16.80
CA ALA A 132 -7.69 -9.23 17.80
C ALA A 132 -7.91 -7.74 18.06
N ASP A 133 -7.72 -7.29 19.30
CA ASP A 133 -7.76 -5.88 19.68
C ASP A 133 -6.35 -5.31 19.83
N VAL A 134 -5.92 -4.53 18.83
CA VAL A 134 -4.60 -3.88 18.81
C VAL A 134 -4.72 -2.35 18.90
N ARG A 135 -5.81 -1.85 19.49
CA ARG A 135 -5.97 -0.40 19.66
C ARG A 135 -4.81 0.14 20.49
N ARG A 136 -4.25 1.28 20.08
CA ARG A 136 -3.09 1.92 20.73
C ARG A 136 -1.79 1.12 20.69
N ALA A 137 -1.76 -0.02 19.99
CA ALA A 137 -0.54 -0.79 19.79
C ALA A 137 0.39 -0.12 18.76
N THR A 138 1.68 -0.44 18.84
CA THR A 138 2.68 -0.03 17.86
C THR A 138 3.01 -1.22 16.98
N LEU A 139 2.90 -1.07 15.65
CA LEU A 139 3.27 -2.05 14.64
C LEU A 139 4.26 -1.43 13.63
N GLU A 140 5.01 -0.42 14.05
CA GLU A 140 5.99 0.23 13.18
C GLU A 140 7.10 -0.76 12.80
N GLY A 141 7.34 -0.92 11.50
CA GLY A 141 8.34 -1.87 11.03
C GLY A 141 7.93 -3.34 11.17
N ALA A 142 6.72 -3.64 11.65
CA ALA A 142 6.23 -5.01 11.70
C ALA A 142 6.12 -5.60 10.28
N ARG A 143 6.52 -6.87 10.16
CA ARG A 143 6.41 -7.65 8.92
C ARG A 143 5.05 -8.34 8.90
N LEU A 144 4.18 -7.90 7.99
CA LEU A 144 2.78 -8.33 7.96
C LEU A 144 2.41 -9.04 6.64
N HIS A 145 3.37 -9.66 5.96
CA HIS A 145 3.05 -10.33 4.69
C HIS A 145 2.30 -11.64 4.98
N GLU A 146 1.24 -11.91 4.22
CA GLU A 146 0.36 -13.08 4.40
C GLU A 146 -0.38 -13.15 5.76
N THR A 147 -0.33 -12.09 6.56
CA THR A 147 -1.02 -12.00 7.85
C THR A 147 -2.54 -11.86 7.68
N ILE A 148 -3.33 -12.64 8.43
CA ILE A 148 -4.79 -12.53 8.40
C ILE A 148 -5.25 -11.45 9.39
N LEU A 149 -5.79 -10.34 8.88
CA LEU A 149 -6.23 -9.16 9.66
C LEU A 149 -7.76 -9.02 9.77
N THR A 150 -8.53 -10.07 9.46
CA THR A 150 -10.00 -10.03 9.42
C THR A 150 -10.61 -9.61 10.76
N ASP A 151 -11.50 -8.62 10.76
CA ASP A 151 -12.16 -8.10 11.98
C ASP A 151 -11.18 -7.63 13.07
N MET A 152 -9.94 -7.29 12.70
CA MET A 152 -8.95 -6.75 13.63
C MET A 152 -9.34 -5.32 14.02
N HIS A 153 -9.31 -5.04 15.32
CA HIS A 153 -9.74 -3.75 15.87
C HIS A 153 -8.53 -2.83 16.00
N ILE A 154 -8.54 -1.74 15.23
CA ILE A 154 -7.56 -0.65 15.29
C ILE A 154 -8.24 0.65 15.70
N GLY A 155 -7.46 1.65 16.11
CA GLY A 155 -7.97 2.98 16.41
C GLY A 155 -7.01 4.06 15.95
N GLY A 156 -7.40 5.33 16.06
CA GLY A 156 -6.55 6.46 15.64
C GLY A 156 -5.21 6.58 16.37
N GLY A 157 -5.02 5.86 17.48
CA GLY A 157 -3.74 5.75 18.20
C GLY A 157 -2.94 4.48 17.90
N THR A 158 -3.39 3.62 16.99
CA THR A 158 -2.61 2.46 16.55
C THR A 158 -1.57 2.90 15.52
N GLU A 159 -0.30 2.59 15.75
CA GLU A 159 0.81 3.06 14.93
C GLU A 159 1.27 1.97 13.96
N MET A 160 0.67 1.92 12.77
CA MET A 160 1.03 0.91 11.73
C MET A 160 2.33 1.25 10.96
N GLY A 161 2.97 2.38 11.28
CA GLY A 161 4.07 2.93 10.49
C GLY A 161 3.65 3.64 9.20
N GLY A 162 4.53 4.47 8.67
CA GLY A 162 4.27 5.27 7.47
C GLY A 162 4.51 4.56 6.14
N THR A 163 5.42 3.57 6.13
CA THR A 163 5.88 2.84 4.95
C THR A 163 6.12 1.39 5.35
N SER A 164 5.59 0.45 4.56
CA SER A 164 5.81 -0.97 4.77
C SER A 164 7.29 -1.31 4.63
N VAL A 165 7.79 -2.25 5.43
CA VAL A 165 9.19 -2.69 5.37
C VAL A 165 9.59 -3.15 3.97
N TYR A 166 8.66 -3.79 3.25
CA TYR A 166 8.89 -4.30 1.90
C TYR A 166 8.93 -3.19 0.82
N ASP A 167 8.52 -1.96 1.15
CA ASP A 167 8.59 -0.80 0.24
C ASP A 167 9.82 0.09 0.50
N ARG A 168 10.67 -0.28 1.46
CA ARG A 168 11.91 0.44 1.75
C ARG A 168 12.93 0.20 0.62
N GLU A 169 13.67 1.24 0.25
CA GLU A 169 14.69 1.18 -0.82
C GLU A 169 15.76 0.09 -0.56
N ASN A 170 16.05 -0.18 0.71
CA ASN A 170 16.95 -1.23 1.16
C ASN A 170 16.17 -2.33 1.91
N ALA A 171 15.06 -2.82 1.37
CA ALA A 171 14.36 -3.95 1.96
C ALA A 171 15.35 -5.14 2.13
N PRO A 172 15.60 -5.65 3.36
CA PRO A 172 16.46 -6.79 3.58
C PRO A 172 16.15 -7.94 2.60
N PRO A 173 17.17 -8.54 1.96
CA PRO A 173 17.00 -9.58 0.95
C PRO A 173 16.35 -10.86 1.49
N ASN A 174 16.28 -11.01 2.81
CA ASN A 174 15.68 -12.12 3.55
C ASN A 174 14.24 -11.85 4.02
N LEU A 175 13.55 -10.85 3.46
CA LEU A 175 12.19 -10.48 3.88
C LEU A 175 11.07 -11.30 3.22
N VAL A 176 11.17 -11.67 1.93
CA VAL A 176 10.21 -12.53 1.21
C VAL A 176 10.90 -13.09 -0.04
N ASP A 177 10.58 -14.32 -0.44
CA ASP A 177 11.31 -15.17 -1.41
C ASP A 177 11.75 -14.52 -2.73
N GLU A 178 11.04 -13.56 -3.34
CA GLU A 178 11.48 -13.05 -4.66
C GLU A 178 11.13 -11.57 -4.98
N GLN A 179 10.10 -10.97 -4.37
CA GLN A 179 9.55 -9.67 -4.82
C GLN A 179 9.01 -8.79 -3.68
N PRO A 180 9.85 -7.96 -3.03
CA PRO A 180 9.42 -7.14 -1.89
C PRO A 180 8.32 -6.12 -2.26
N LEU A 181 8.33 -5.57 -3.47
CA LEU A 181 7.27 -4.65 -3.89
C LEU A 181 5.90 -5.31 -4.08
N ASP A 182 5.86 -6.62 -4.35
CA ASP A 182 4.59 -7.36 -4.41
C ASP A 182 4.02 -7.57 -3.00
N ALA A 183 4.89 -7.97 -2.06
CA ALA A 183 4.54 -8.04 -0.63
C ALA A 183 4.08 -6.68 -0.09
N ALA A 184 4.75 -5.58 -0.44
CA ALA A 184 4.32 -4.22 -0.09
C ALA A 184 2.91 -3.92 -0.63
N ALA A 185 2.67 -4.18 -1.92
CA ALA A 185 1.36 -3.98 -2.53
C ALA A 185 0.27 -4.86 -1.90
N TRP A 186 0.62 -6.06 -1.46
CA TRP A 186 -0.28 -6.93 -0.72
C TRP A 186 -0.63 -6.31 0.65
N VAL A 187 0.36 -5.86 1.42
CA VAL A 187 0.16 -5.27 2.76
C VAL A 187 -0.68 -4.00 2.68
N TYR A 188 -0.36 -3.09 1.75
CA TYR A 188 -1.12 -1.85 1.60
C TYR A 188 -2.60 -2.09 1.25
N ARG A 189 -2.90 -3.18 0.55
CA ARG A 189 -4.27 -3.58 0.26
C ARG A 189 -5.00 -4.06 1.52
N GLN A 190 -4.34 -4.88 2.35
CA GLN A 190 -4.91 -5.30 3.63
C GLN A 190 -5.14 -4.10 4.55
N PHE A 191 -4.18 -3.16 4.60
CA PHE A 191 -4.34 -1.92 5.36
C PHE A 191 -5.52 -1.09 4.87
N GLN A 192 -5.71 -0.98 3.56
CA GLN A 192 -6.87 -0.28 3.02
C GLN A 192 -8.18 -0.88 3.55
N THR A 193 -8.36 -2.20 3.44
CA THR A 193 -9.55 -2.90 3.95
C THR A 193 -9.70 -2.73 5.46
N LEU A 194 -8.63 -2.93 6.22
CA LEU A 194 -8.62 -2.78 7.67
C LEU A 194 -9.03 -1.36 8.11
N TYR A 195 -8.49 -0.33 7.44
CA TYR A 195 -8.83 1.07 7.72
C TYR A 195 -10.28 1.40 7.32
N GLU A 196 -10.81 0.83 6.23
CA GLU A 196 -12.21 0.98 5.83
C GLU A 196 -13.15 0.36 6.88
N GLU A 197 -12.88 -0.87 7.31
CA GLU A 197 -13.66 -1.59 8.33
C GLU A 197 -13.66 -0.89 9.69
N ASN A 198 -12.56 -0.20 10.03
CA ASN A 198 -12.42 0.56 11.28
C ASN A 198 -12.82 2.04 11.16
N GLY A 199 -13.37 2.48 10.02
CA GLY A 199 -13.87 3.85 9.84
C GLY A 199 -12.78 4.93 9.80
N LEU A 200 -11.63 4.61 9.21
CA LEU A 200 -10.45 5.47 9.09
C LEU A 200 -10.16 5.85 7.60
N PRO A 201 -11.05 6.61 6.94
CA PRO A 201 -11.02 6.79 5.48
C PRO A 201 -9.77 7.50 4.95
N GLU A 202 -9.16 8.41 5.73
CA GLU A 202 -7.93 9.09 5.29
C GLU A 202 -6.71 8.15 5.25
N LEU A 203 -6.62 7.22 6.20
CA LEU A 203 -5.57 6.20 6.23
C LEU A 203 -5.80 5.13 5.14
N ALA A 204 -7.06 4.75 4.91
CA ALA A 204 -7.43 3.88 3.79
C ALA A 204 -7.00 4.50 2.45
N ARG A 205 -7.32 5.78 2.22
CA ARG A 205 -6.96 6.52 1.01
C ARG A 205 -5.44 6.62 0.82
N ARG A 206 -4.69 6.85 1.90
CA ARG A 206 -3.22 6.84 1.86
C ARG A 206 -2.69 5.46 1.44
N SER A 207 -3.21 4.39 2.04
CA SER A 207 -2.82 3.01 1.74
C SER A 207 -3.12 2.63 0.30
N TYR A 208 -4.26 3.08 -0.23
CA TYR A 208 -4.60 2.94 -1.65
C TYR A 208 -3.53 3.56 -2.56
N TYR A 209 -3.04 4.78 -2.27
CA TYR A 209 -1.98 5.38 -3.10
C TYR A 209 -0.66 4.61 -3.01
N GLN A 210 -0.28 4.18 -1.81
CA GLN A 210 0.93 3.40 -1.58
C GLN A 210 0.90 2.07 -2.34
N GLU A 211 -0.24 1.38 -2.34
CA GLU A 211 -0.47 0.18 -3.15
C GLU A 211 -0.21 0.45 -4.65
N ARG A 212 -0.78 1.54 -5.19
CA ARG A 212 -0.62 1.88 -6.62
C ARG A 212 0.81 2.28 -6.96
N ASP A 213 1.49 2.99 -6.06
CA ASP A 213 2.89 3.37 -6.22
C ASP A 213 3.82 2.15 -6.16
N ALA A 214 3.56 1.18 -5.30
CA ALA A 214 4.29 -0.09 -5.23
C ALA A 214 4.11 -0.91 -6.51
N ARG A 215 2.86 -1.13 -6.95
CA ARG A 215 2.55 -1.85 -8.21
C ARG A 215 3.16 -1.19 -9.44
N ARG A 216 3.18 0.16 -9.49
CA ARG A 216 3.84 0.90 -10.58
C ARG A 216 5.33 0.61 -10.64
N ARG A 217 6.02 0.68 -9.49
CA ARG A 217 7.47 0.40 -9.39
C ARG A 217 7.76 -1.06 -9.72
N LEU A 218 6.92 -1.99 -9.27
CA LEU A 218 7.01 -3.40 -9.63
C LEU A 218 6.90 -3.62 -11.16
N ALA A 219 5.96 -2.95 -11.83
CA ALA A 219 5.79 -3.04 -13.28
C ALA A 219 7.03 -2.53 -14.05
N TRP A 220 7.65 -1.44 -13.58
CA TRP A 220 8.93 -0.96 -14.12
C TRP A 220 10.06 -1.98 -13.90
N GLY A 221 10.20 -2.49 -12.67
CA GLY A 221 11.25 -3.46 -12.32
C GLY A 221 11.16 -4.77 -13.12
N GLN A 222 9.96 -5.21 -13.45
CA GLN A 222 9.72 -6.43 -14.24
C GLN A 222 9.68 -6.19 -15.76
N SER A 223 10.06 -5.01 -16.24
CA SER A 223 10.01 -4.65 -17.67
C SER A 223 8.60 -4.77 -18.29
N ARG A 224 7.54 -4.67 -17.49
CA ARG A 224 6.13 -4.65 -17.96
C ARG A 224 5.74 -3.23 -18.39
N TYR A 225 6.36 -2.75 -19.48
CA TYR A 225 6.26 -1.35 -19.91
C TYR A 225 4.82 -0.89 -20.17
N THR A 226 3.97 -1.73 -20.75
CA THR A 226 2.56 -1.39 -21.04
C THR A 226 1.78 -1.06 -19.77
N GLU A 227 1.96 -1.86 -18.71
CA GLU A 227 1.36 -1.62 -17.41
C GLU A 227 2.00 -0.43 -16.70
N ALA A 228 3.32 -0.31 -16.75
CA ALA A 228 4.05 0.78 -16.12
C ALA A 228 3.62 2.14 -16.68
N ILE A 229 3.53 2.27 -18.01
CA ILE A 229 3.06 3.48 -18.70
C ILE A 229 1.60 3.78 -18.32
N LYS A 230 0.73 2.77 -18.28
CA LYS A 230 -0.66 2.93 -17.85
C LYS A 230 -0.73 3.51 -16.42
N TRP A 231 0.06 2.98 -15.49
CA TRP A 231 0.12 3.48 -14.11
C TRP A 231 0.68 4.90 -14.03
N GLU A 232 1.72 5.24 -14.80
CA GLU A 232 2.28 6.60 -14.82
C GLU A 232 1.28 7.62 -15.38
N LEU A 233 0.65 7.32 -16.51
CA LEU A 233 -0.38 8.17 -17.10
C LEU A 233 -1.53 8.40 -16.11
N SER A 234 -1.99 7.35 -15.43
CA SER A 234 -3.04 7.43 -14.41
C SER A 234 -2.64 8.29 -13.21
N ARG A 235 -1.38 8.20 -12.76
CA ARG A 235 -0.85 9.03 -11.67
C ARG A 235 -0.82 10.51 -12.05
N TRP A 236 -0.30 10.81 -13.24
CA TRP A 236 -0.11 12.18 -13.68
C TRP A 236 -1.45 12.86 -13.97
N THR A 237 -2.34 12.19 -14.71
CA THR A 237 -3.61 12.77 -15.17
C THR A 237 -4.67 12.86 -14.07
N MET A 238 -4.76 11.88 -13.16
CA MET A 238 -5.89 11.80 -12.21
C MET A 238 -5.53 11.36 -10.79
N GLN A 239 -4.23 11.19 -10.47
CA GLN A 239 -3.78 10.64 -9.18
C GLN A 239 -4.45 9.29 -8.86
N TYR A 240 -4.46 8.38 -9.82
CA TYR A 240 -5.14 7.08 -9.69
C TYR A 240 -6.66 7.19 -9.48
N GLY A 241 -7.26 8.27 -9.97
CA GLY A 241 -8.69 8.51 -9.99
C GLY A 241 -9.22 9.24 -8.76
N SER A 242 -8.36 9.90 -7.99
CA SER A 242 -8.76 10.60 -6.77
C SER A 242 -8.77 12.12 -6.86
N SER A 243 -8.22 12.70 -7.93
CA SER A 243 -8.10 14.16 -8.06
C SER A 243 -8.71 14.66 -9.37
N PRO A 244 -9.90 15.30 -9.33
CA PRO A 244 -10.52 15.87 -10.52
C PRO A 244 -9.75 17.11 -10.98
N TYR A 245 -9.12 17.82 -10.05
CA TYR A 245 -8.26 18.97 -10.33
C TYR A 245 -7.04 18.61 -11.18
N ARG A 246 -6.45 17.41 -11.03
CA ARG A 246 -5.37 16.97 -11.93
C ARG A 246 -5.87 16.74 -13.35
N VAL A 247 -7.10 16.25 -13.51
CA VAL A 247 -7.70 16.07 -14.84
C VAL A 247 -7.90 17.43 -15.49
N LEU A 248 -8.47 18.40 -14.76
CA LEU A 248 -8.63 19.78 -15.23
C LEU A 248 -7.30 20.46 -15.58
N LEU A 249 -6.27 20.28 -14.74
CA LEU A 249 -4.93 20.80 -15.01
C LEU A 249 -4.33 20.17 -16.27
N THR A 250 -4.48 18.86 -16.43
CA THR A 250 -4.00 18.15 -17.63
C THR A 250 -4.73 18.65 -18.88
N SER A 251 -6.04 18.83 -18.82
CA SER A 251 -6.84 19.45 -19.88
C SER A 251 -6.33 20.85 -20.25
N LEU A 252 -6.06 21.69 -19.23
CA LEU A 252 -5.52 23.03 -19.44
C LEU A 252 -4.14 22.98 -20.12
N VAL A 253 -3.26 22.07 -19.71
CA VAL A 253 -1.93 21.89 -20.33
C VAL A 253 -2.07 21.48 -21.79
N VAL A 254 -2.96 20.53 -22.12
CA VAL A 254 -3.21 20.11 -23.51
C VAL A 254 -3.65 21.30 -24.36
N VAL A 255 -4.62 22.07 -23.88
CA VAL A 255 -5.13 23.28 -24.56
C VAL A 255 -4.03 24.31 -24.77
N VAL A 256 -3.25 24.64 -23.73
CA VAL A 256 -2.18 25.64 -23.85
C VAL A 256 -1.08 25.17 -24.80
N VAL A 257 -0.69 23.90 -24.76
CA VAL A 257 0.33 23.35 -25.66
C VAL A 257 -0.17 23.36 -27.11
N ALA A 258 -1.41 22.95 -27.38
CA ALA A 258 -1.98 22.99 -28.72
C ALA A 258 -2.06 24.44 -29.24
N ALA A 259 -2.54 25.38 -28.41
CA ALA A 259 -2.58 26.80 -28.72
C ALA A 259 -1.22 27.39 -29.11
N LEU A 260 -0.13 26.95 -28.48
CA LEU A 260 1.23 27.37 -28.81
C LEU A 260 1.75 26.71 -30.10
N LEU A 261 1.29 25.50 -30.43
CA LEU A 261 1.71 24.76 -31.62
C LEU A 261 0.98 25.18 -32.89
N TYR A 262 -0.29 25.62 -32.82
CA TYR A 262 -1.05 26.01 -34.00
C TYR A 262 -0.36 27.08 -34.87
N PRO A 263 0.16 28.19 -34.30
CA PRO A 263 0.85 29.22 -35.10
C PRO A 263 2.12 28.72 -35.79
N LEU A 264 2.77 27.69 -35.24
CA LEU A 264 4.04 27.12 -35.72
C LEU A 264 3.85 26.04 -36.78
N THR A 265 2.61 25.57 -36.99
CA THR A 265 2.31 24.36 -37.76
C THR A 265 1.47 24.60 -39.01
N GLY A 266 1.36 25.86 -39.42
CA GLY A 266 0.57 26.33 -40.56
C GLY A 266 -0.51 27.35 -40.18
N GLY A 267 -0.80 27.50 -38.88
CA GLY A 267 -1.75 28.49 -38.37
C GLY A 267 -3.21 28.07 -38.49
N ILE A 268 -4.07 29.01 -38.14
CA ILE A 268 -5.53 28.86 -38.20
C ILE A 268 -6.14 29.94 -39.07
N GLN A 269 -7.21 29.61 -39.80
CA GLN A 269 -7.93 30.51 -40.69
C GLN A 269 -9.28 30.89 -40.11
N GLU A 270 -9.65 32.16 -40.16
CA GLU A 270 -11.00 32.64 -39.86
C GLU A 270 -11.56 33.38 -41.08
N ILE A 271 -12.83 33.16 -41.43
CA ILE A 271 -13.48 33.88 -42.53
C ILE A 271 -14.14 35.14 -41.94
N GLN A 272 -13.54 36.31 -42.18
CA GLN A 272 -14.11 37.60 -41.76
C GLN A 272 -14.60 38.38 -42.98
N ALA A 273 -15.88 38.75 -42.99
CA ALA A 273 -16.50 39.54 -44.06
C ALA A 273 -16.23 38.99 -45.48
N GLY A 274 -16.14 37.66 -45.62
CA GLY A 274 -15.89 36.98 -46.90
C GLY A 274 -14.42 36.89 -47.31
N GLN A 275 -13.47 37.36 -46.49
CA GLN A 275 -12.03 37.23 -46.71
C GLN A 275 -11.39 36.28 -45.68
N PRO A 276 -10.54 35.34 -46.10
CA PRO A 276 -9.84 34.46 -45.19
C PRO A 276 -8.67 35.20 -44.51
N VAL A 277 -8.70 35.32 -43.19
CA VAL A 277 -7.59 35.82 -42.37
C VAL A 277 -6.85 34.63 -41.78
N THR A 278 -5.53 34.54 -42.02
CA THR A 278 -4.69 33.46 -41.50
C THR A 278 -3.86 33.97 -40.33
N TYR A 279 -3.98 33.30 -39.20
CA TYR A 279 -3.21 33.55 -37.99
C TYR A 279 -2.07 32.53 -37.89
N SER A 280 -0.87 32.93 -38.34
CA SER A 280 0.37 32.16 -38.29
C SER A 280 1.54 33.07 -37.86
N ILE A 281 2.65 32.46 -37.44
CA ILE A 281 3.91 33.17 -37.16
C ILE A 281 4.93 32.66 -38.17
N GLU A 282 5.07 33.34 -39.31
CA GLU A 282 6.08 33.01 -40.33
C GLU A 282 7.44 33.64 -40.00
N ASN A 283 7.47 34.91 -39.59
CA ASN A 283 8.67 35.64 -39.16
C ASN A 283 8.47 36.23 -37.74
N PRO A 284 8.95 35.56 -36.68
CA PRO A 284 8.80 36.04 -35.30
C PRO A 284 9.45 37.40 -35.05
N ASP A 285 10.57 37.67 -35.72
CA ASP A 285 11.40 38.87 -35.51
C ASP A 285 10.81 40.14 -36.15
N GLU A 286 9.93 39.97 -37.13
CA GLU A 286 9.28 41.06 -37.87
C GLU A 286 7.82 41.29 -37.43
N ALA A 287 7.27 40.36 -36.64
CA ALA A 287 5.89 40.40 -36.20
C ALA A 287 5.69 41.39 -35.03
N PRO A 288 4.75 42.34 -35.13
CA PRO A 288 4.42 43.20 -34.01
C PRO A 288 3.89 42.39 -32.81
N TRP A 289 4.28 42.77 -31.59
CA TRP A 289 3.84 42.10 -30.35
C TRP A 289 2.31 42.00 -30.21
N TRP A 290 1.56 42.99 -30.70
CA TRP A 290 0.09 42.96 -30.70
C TRP A 290 -0.48 41.89 -31.65
N TRP A 291 0.19 41.64 -32.79
CA TRP A 291 -0.18 40.57 -33.72
C TRP A 291 0.08 39.20 -33.10
N ILE A 292 1.25 39.01 -32.47
CA ILE A 292 1.58 37.76 -31.75
C ILE A 292 0.51 37.49 -30.66
N GLY A 293 0.13 38.52 -29.90
CA GLY A 293 -0.95 38.43 -28.91
C GLY A 293 -2.29 38.00 -29.52
N GLN A 294 -2.67 38.57 -30.67
CA GLN A 294 -3.89 38.18 -31.39
C GLN A 294 -3.84 36.74 -31.90
N VAL A 295 -2.72 36.32 -32.51
CA VAL A 295 -2.52 34.96 -33.02
C VAL A 295 -2.60 33.94 -31.88
N LEU A 296 -1.94 34.20 -30.74
CA LEU A 296 -2.00 33.33 -29.57
C LEU A 296 -3.40 33.29 -28.96
N PHE A 297 -4.09 34.42 -28.86
CA PHE A 297 -5.45 34.47 -28.33
C PHE A 297 -6.43 33.69 -29.21
N LYS A 298 -6.35 33.87 -30.54
CA LYS A 298 -7.18 33.13 -31.50
C LYS A 298 -6.85 31.65 -31.51
N SER A 299 -5.57 31.29 -31.37
CA SER A 299 -5.12 29.89 -31.26
C SER A 299 -5.60 29.24 -29.98
N LEU A 300 -5.59 29.97 -28.86
CA LEU A 300 -6.14 29.52 -27.59
C LEU A 300 -7.65 29.33 -27.67
N TYR A 301 -8.37 30.29 -28.24
CA TYR A 301 -9.82 30.17 -28.46
C TYR A 301 -10.15 28.95 -29.33
N PHE A 302 -9.44 28.77 -30.45
CA PHE A 302 -9.62 27.62 -31.33
C PHE A 302 -9.33 26.29 -30.61
N SER A 303 -8.24 26.23 -29.84
CA SER A 303 -7.87 25.07 -29.03
C SER A 303 -8.93 24.74 -27.98
N VAL A 304 -9.42 25.71 -27.22
CA VAL A 304 -10.51 25.52 -26.23
C VAL A 304 -11.76 24.96 -26.90
N VAL A 305 -12.16 25.50 -28.06
CA VAL A 305 -13.35 25.03 -28.79
C VAL A 305 -13.15 23.61 -29.33
N THR A 306 -11.98 23.33 -29.92
CA THR A 306 -11.64 22.02 -30.50
C THR A 306 -11.51 20.93 -29.42
N PHE A 307 -11.01 21.30 -28.24
CA PHE A 307 -10.91 20.43 -27.08
C PHE A 307 -12.28 20.14 -26.48
N ALA A 308 -13.12 21.17 -26.30
CA ALA A 308 -14.41 21.04 -25.63
C ALA A 308 -15.52 20.50 -26.55
N THR A 309 -15.41 20.68 -27.86
CA THR A 309 -16.45 20.34 -28.83
C THR A 309 -15.86 19.66 -30.07
N LEU A 310 -16.62 18.75 -30.68
CA LEU A 310 -16.26 18.09 -31.96
C LEU A 310 -16.42 19.03 -33.18
N GLY A 311 -16.48 20.35 -32.98
CA GLY A 311 -16.82 21.33 -33.98
C GLY A 311 -15.66 22.25 -34.34
N LEU A 312 -15.25 22.22 -35.61
CA LEU A 312 -14.48 23.30 -36.21
C LEU A 312 -15.48 24.43 -36.47
N GLY A 313 -15.54 25.43 -35.58
CA GLY A 313 -16.42 26.59 -35.72
C GLY A 313 -16.08 27.47 -36.94
N ASP A 314 -16.08 28.79 -36.77
CA ASP A 314 -15.71 29.74 -37.84
C ASP A 314 -14.20 29.72 -38.17
N ILE A 315 -13.43 28.92 -37.44
CA ILE A 315 -11.98 28.82 -37.52
C ILE A 315 -11.58 27.41 -37.99
N GLN A 316 -10.68 27.33 -38.96
CA GLN A 316 -10.21 26.08 -39.57
C GLN A 316 -8.67 25.99 -39.54
N PRO A 317 -8.07 24.85 -39.18
CA PRO A 317 -6.63 24.68 -39.19
C PRO A 317 -6.09 24.56 -40.62
N ILE A 318 -5.02 25.28 -40.91
CA ILE A 318 -4.36 25.29 -42.23
C ILE A 318 -3.12 24.40 -42.16
N GLY A 319 -2.99 23.51 -43.14
CA GLY A 319 -1.86 22.58 -43.22
C GLY A 319 -2.16 21.22 -42.60
N SER A 320 -1.42 20.21 -43.06
CA SER A 320 -1.63 18.81 -42.68
C SER A 320 -1.37 18.57 -41.19
N PHE A 321 -0.34 19.22 -40.63
CA PHE A 321 0.03 19.05 -39.23
C PHE A 321 -0.97 19.71 -38.28
N ALA A 322 -1.41 20.94 -38.56
CA ALA A 322 -2.42 21.62 -37.76
C ALA A 322 -3.76 20.85 -37.74
N ARG A 323 -4.17 20.25 -38.87
CA ARG A 323 -5.36 19.38 -38.92
C ARG A 323 -5.20 18.10 -38.09
N PHE A 324 -4.04 17.47 -38.15
CA PHE A 324 -3.73 16.31 -37.32
C PHE A 324 -3.75 16.66 -35.83
N LEU A 325 -3.15 17.79 -35.46
CA LEU A 325 -3.14 18.31 -34.09
C LEU A 325 -4.58 18.56 -33.58
N ALA A 326 -5.43 19.19 -34.39
CA ALA A 326 -6.84 19.41 -34.06
C ALA A 326 -7.62 18.10 -33.86
N GLY A 327 -7.38 17.10 -34.72
CA GLY A 327 -7.98 15.78 -34.56
C GLY A 327 -7.55 15.09 -33.25
N LEU A 328 -6.25 15.14 -32.93
CA LEU A 328 -5.71 14.59 -31.70
C LEU A 328 -6.22 15.32 -30.46
N GLU A 329 -6.28 16.66 -30.51
CA GLU A 329 -6.82 17.49 -29.44
C GLU A 329 -8.29 17.16 -29.13
N SER A 330 -9.11 16.98 -30.17
CA SER A 330 -10.53 16.62 -29.99
C SER A 330 -10.70 15.23 -29.35
N ILE A 331 -9.88 14.25 -29.76
CA ILE A 331 -9.85 12.92 -29.14
C ILE A 331 -9.45 13.03 -27.66
N LEU A 332 -8.36 13.75 -27.36
CA LEU A 332 -7.91 13.94 -25.98
C LEU A 332 -8.94 14.68 -25.12
N GLY A 333 -9.61 15.70 -25.69
CA GLY A 333 -10.67 16.44 -25.04
C GLY A 333 -11.84 15.55 -24.63
N SER A 334 -12.33 14.72 -25.56
CA SER A 334 -13.40 13.76 -25.26
C SER A 334 -12.98 12.72 -24.19
N LEU A 335 -11.75 12.23 -24.23
CA LEU A 335 -11.21 11.27 -23.26
C LEU A 335 -11.06 11.89 -21.86
N LEU A 336 -10.51 13.10 -21.78
CA LEU A 336 -10.31 13.80 -20.50
C LEU A 336 -11.63 14.27 -19.89
N ALA A 337 -12.62 14.64 -20.71
CA ALA A 337 -13.97 14.92 -20.24
C ALA A 337 -14.63 13.66 -19.65
N ALA A 338 -14.54 12.52 -20.35
CA ALA A 338 -15.03 11.24 -19.83
C ALA A 338 -14.30 10.84 -18.54
N LEU A 339 -12.98 11.05 -18.48
CA LEU A 339 -12.17 10.80 -17.29
C LEU A 339 -12.59 11.69 -16.11
N LEU A 340 -12.88 12.97 -16.36
CA LEU A 340 -13.34 13.90 -15.33
C LEU A 340 -14.67 13.42 -14.74
N VAL A 341 -15.62 13.01 -15.57
CA VAL A 341 -16.90 12.44 -15.11
C VAL A 341 -16.67 11.18 -14.29
N PHE A 342 -15.79 10.28 -14.75
CA PHE A 342 -15.42 9.08 -14.01
C PHE A 342 -14.83 9.38 -12.63
N VAL A 343 -13.90 10.34 -12.55
CA VAL A 343 -13.26 10.74 -11.28
C VAL A 343 -14.27 11.38 -10.33
N LEU A 344 -15.15 12.26 -10.85
CA LEU A 344 -16.20 12.89 -10.04
C LEU A 344 -17.19 11.85 -9.51
N ALA A 345 -17.64 10.91 -10.36
CA ALA A 345 -18.52 9.83 -9.94
C ALA A 345 -17.87 8.97 -8.86
N ARG A 346 -16.57 8.68 -9.03
CA ARG A 346 -15.81 7.92 -8.05
C ARG A 346 -15.76 8.65 -6.71
N ILE A 347 -15.39 9.93 -6.65
CA ILE A 347 -15.29 10.67 -5.37
C ILE A 347 -16.60 10.64 -4.57
N VAL A 348 -17.76 10.64 -5.23
CA VAL A 348 -19.07 10.57 -4.56
C VAL A 348 -19.37 9.18 -3.98
N THR A 349 -18.77 8.12 -4.54
CA THR A 349 -18.97 6.74 -4.08
C THR A 349 -18.04 6.31 -2.93
N TRP A 350 -17.12 7.18 -2.50
CA TRP A 350 -16.18 6.92 -1.41
C TRP A 350 -16.66 7.50 -0.09
#